data_AF-A0A8K0P1C9-F1
#
_entry.id   AF-A0A8K0P1C9-F1
#
_cell.length_a   1.000
_cell.length_b   1.000
_cell.length_c   1.000
_cell.angle_alpha   90.00
_cell.angle_beta   90.00
_cell.angle_gamma   90.00
#
_symmetry.space_group_name_H-M   'P 1'
#
loop_
_entity.id
_entity.type
_entity.pdbx_description
1 polymer ?
#
loop_
_entity_poly.entity_id
_entity_poly.type
_entity_poly.pdbx_seq_one_letter_code
_entity_poly.pdbx_strand_id
1 'polypeptide(L)'
;MPKIKISHIISFSSEDPNFPANNLLKSDSYRKWKCKEPGEKEASVLFQLEKAVQIDSIDIGNECSAFVEVLVGRSSQSSDEFKVLLMTSSFMSPMEARNVVNPNRVRMFSSDKLDSSSVKEKWDRVKVVCTQPFNKHIQYGLSFLNLNSPPEKVEPKAPIMFGKFSLRDEEKDDIKAGSLFDGYKGKQEVGILK
;
A
#
# COMPACT_ATOMS: atom_id res chain seq x y z
N MET A 1 5.88 -3.44 -1.39
CA MET A 1 4.50 -3.44 -1.92
C MET A 1 4.40 -2.37 -3.00
N PRO A 2 3.81 -2.64 -4.17
CA PRO A 2 3.64 -1.64 -5.23
C PRO A 2 2.66 -0.56 -4.80
N LYS A 3 3.01 0.71 -5.01
CA LYS A 3 2.10 1.83 -4.76
C LYS A 3 1.05 1.90 -5.87
N ILE A 4 -0.21 1.98 -5.47
CA ILE A 4 -1.35 2.13 -6.37
C ILE A 4 -1.40 3.59 -6.83
N LYS A 5 -1.51 3.78 -8.15
CA LYS A 5 -1.64 5.11 -8.75
C LYS A 5 -3.10 5.56 -8.74
N ILE A 6 -3.31 6.75 -8.20
CA ILE A 6 -4.58 7.46 -8.27
C ILE A 6 -4.58 8.27 -9.58
N SER A 7 -5.66 8.19 -10.35
CA SER A 7 -5.77 8.90 -11.64
C SER A 7 -6.19 10.36 -11.44
N HIS A 8 -7.31 10.58 -10.76
CA HIS A 8 -7.88 11.91 -10.49
C HIS A 8 -8.91 11.84 -9.35
N ILE A 9 -9.40 13.00 -8.96
CA ILE A 9 -10.46 13.15 -7.95
C ILE A 9 -11.79 13.29 -8.68
N ILE A 10 -12.76 12.47 -8.30
CA ILE A 10 -14.10 12.44 -8.87
C ILE A 10 -14.97 13.52 -8.23
N SER A 11 -14.91 13.59 -6.90
CA SER A 11 -15.77 14.47 -6.11
C SER A 11 -15.12 14.75 -4.76
N PHE A 12 -15.47 15.89 -4.18
CA PHE A 12 -15.09 16.30 -2.83
C PHE A 12 -16.27 17.08 -2.22
N SER A 13 -16.41 17.03 -0.90
CA SER A 13 -17.46 17.80 -0.21
C SER A 13 -17.07 19.25 0.00
N SER A 14 -15.81 19.50 0.36
CA SER A 14 -15.29 20.82 0.71
C SER A 14 -13.79 20.89 0.43
N GLU A 15 -13.34 22.05 -0.06
CA GLU A 15 -11.93 22.30 -0.32
C GLU A 15 -11.55 23.76 -0.06
N ASP A 16 -10.38 23.95 0.56
CA ASP A 16 -9.74 25.26 0.68
C ASP A 16 -9.03 25.64 -0.64
N PRO A 17 -9.16 26.89 -1.12
CA PRO A 17 -8.52 27.32 -2.37
C PRO A 17 -6.99 27.17 -2.39
N ASN A 18 -6.33 27.28 -1.24
CA ASN A 18 -4.87 27.12 -1.11
C ASN A 18 -4.47 25.65 -0.90
N PHE A 19 -5.39 24.83 -0.38
CA PHE A 19 -5.17 23.41 -0.07
C PHE A 19 -6.23 22.53 -0.74
N PRO A 20 -6.30 22.51 -2.09
CA PRO A 20 -7.31 21.77 -2.83
C PRO A 20 -7.12 20.26 -2.68
N ALA A 21 -8.21 19.49 -2.87
CA ALA A 21 -8.16 18.03 -2.78
C ALA A 21 -7.13 17.43 -3.76
N ASN A 22 -6.93 18.08 -4.92
CA ASN A 22 -5.99 17.68 -5.97
C ASN A 22 -4.53 17.50 -5.48
N ASN A 23 -4.17 18.15 -4.37
CA ASN A 23 -2.89 17.95 -3.72
C ASN A 23 -2.63 16.51 -3.29
N LEU A 24 -3.67 15.76 -2.93
CA LEU A 24 -3.57 14.36 -2.47
C LEU A 24 -3.15 13.39 -3.59
N LEU A 25 -3.24 13.79 -4.86
CA LEU A 25 -2.74 12.96 -5.98
C LEU A 25 -1.21 12.84 -5.97
N LYS A 26 -0.53 13.81 -5.37
CA LYS A 26 0.92 13.81 -5.21
C LYS A 26 1.21 13.49 -3.75
N SER A 27 1.92 12.40 -3.49
CA SER A 27 2.31 11.99 -2.13
C SER A 27 3.44 12.86 -1.55
N ASP A 28 3.41 14.16 -1.79
CA ASP A 28 4.43 15.10 -1.35
C ASP A 28 4.03 15.74 -0.02
N SER A 29 4.93 15.73 0.96
CA SER A 29 4.64 16.11 2.34
C SER A 29 4.24 17.58 2.51
N TYR A 30 4.53 18.43 1.53
CA TYR A 30 4.24 19.87 1.59
C TYR A 30 2.83 20.23 1.12
N ARG A 31 2.16 19.32 0.40
CA ARG A 31 0.85 19.57 -0.19
C ARG A 31 -0.21 18.81 0.58
N LYS A 32 -1.20 19.53 1.10
CA LYS A 32 -2.26 18.98 1.94
C LYS A 32 -3.62 19.33 1.36
N TRP A 33 -4.63 18.59 1.77
CA TRP A 33 -6.03 18.93 1.55
C TRP A 33 -6.65 19.40 2.86
N LYS A 34 -7.39 20.50 2.81
CA LYS A 34 -8.15 21.05 3.94
C LYS A 34 -9.58 21.36 3.51
N CYS A 35 -10.48 21.26 4.47
CA CYS A 35 -11.85 21.76 4.33
C CYS A 35 -11.83 23.29 4.15
N LYS A 36 -12.82 23.81 3.41
CA LYS A 36 -12.99 25.23 3.15
C LYS A 36 -13.21 26.00 4.44
N GLU A 37 -14.18 25.58 5.25
CA GLU A 37 -14.57 26.29 6.46
C GLU A 37 -14.12 25.52 7.72
N PRO A 38 -13.68 26.23 8.78
CA PRO A 38 -13.46 25.61 10.07
C PRO A 38 -14.79 25.13 10.67
N GLY A 39 -14.77 23.94 11.26
CA GLY A 39 -15.93 23.39 11.99
C GLY A 39 -16.97 22.65 11.16
N GLU A 40 -16.66 22.32 9.91
CA GLU A 40 -17.40 21.34 9.14
C GLU A 40 -17.51 20.01 9.90
N LYS A 41 -18.69 19.39 9.93
CA LYS A 41 -18.90 18.14 10.69
C LYS A 41 -18.16 16.96 10.06
N GLU A 42 -18.21 16.88 8.74
CA GLU A 42 -17.65 15.81 7.94
C GLU A 42 -17.17 16.37 6.62
N ALA A 43 -16.02 15.88 6.16
CA ALA A 43 -15.52 16.15 4.82
C ALA A 43 -15.13 14.84 4.13
N SER A 44 -15.41 14.73 2.84
CA SER A 44 -15.11 13.54 2.06
C SER A 44 -14.47 13.87 0.72
N VAL A 45 -13.61 12.96 0.26
CA VAL A 45 -12.97 13.01 -1.06
C VAL A 45 -13.10 11.64 -1.70
N LEU A 46 -13.49 11.64 -2.97
CA LEU A 46 -13.64 10.45 -3.79
C LEU A 46 -12.54 10.41 -4.86
N PHE A 47 -11.71 9.38 -4.80
CA PHE A 47 -10.59 9.13 -5.69
C PHE A 47 -10.96 8.09 -6.74
N GLN A 48 -10.54 8.32 -7.99
CA GLN A 48 -10.57 7.32 -9.06
C GLN A 48 -9.16 6.74 -9.23
N LEU A 49 -9.03 5.43 -9.09
CA LEU A 49 -7.79 4.70 -9.38
C LEU A 49 -7.63 4.51 -10.89
N GLU A 50 -6.39 4.38 -11.36
CA GLU A 50 -6.09 4.13 -12.78
C GLU A 50 -6.65 2.79 -13.27
N LYS A 51 -6.65 1.78 -12.40
CA LYS A 51 -7.12 0.41 -12.68
C LYS A 51 -7.79 -0.17 -11.44
N ALA A 52 -8.69 -1.12 -11.64
CA ALA A 52 -9.29 -1.88 -10.55
C ALA A 52 -8.24 -2.81 -9.92
N VAL A 53 -7.87 -2.55 -8.67
CA VAL A 53 -6.80 -3.25 -7.97
C VAL A 53 -7.23 -3.68 -6.57
N GLN A 54 -6.54 -4.69 -6.05
CA GLN A 54 -6.70 -5.13 -4.67
C GLN A 54 -5.85 -4.22 -3.77
N ILE A 55 -6.41 -3.79 -2.64
CA ILE A 55 -5.73 -2.94 -1.66
C ILE A 55 -5.32 -3.82 -0.47
N ASP A 56 -4.04 -3.85 -0.14
CA ASP A 56 -3.47 -4.66 0.93
C ASP A 56 -3.07 -3.82 2.15
N SER A 57 -2.53 -2.63 1.92
CA SER A 57 -2.23 -1.67 2.98
C SER A 57 -2.53 -0.24 2.58
N ILE A 58 -2.79 0.58 3.60
CA ILE A 58 -3.15 2.00 3.49
C ILE A 58 -2.30 2.79 4.46
N ASP A 59 -1.61 3.81 3.96
CA ASP A 59 -0.89 4.79 4.79
C ASP A 59 -1.61 6.13 4.70
N ILE A 60 -2.00 6.66 5.86
CA ILE A 60 -2.77 7.89 5.96
C ILE A 60 -1.96 8.90 6.78
N GLY A 61 -1.68 10.05 6.17
CA GLY A 61 -1.14 11.21 6.86
C GLY A 61 -2.26 12.15 7.28
N ASN A 62 -2.41 12.38 8.58
CA ASN A 62 -3.44 13.27 9.10
C ASN A 62 -3.10 14.76 8.88
N GLU A 63 -4.14 15.60 8.84
CA GLU A 63 -4.07 17.04 9.03
C GLU A 63 -5.26 17.46 9.92
N CYS A 64 -5.09 17.40 11.24
CA CYS A 64 -6.10 17.82 12.23
C CYS A 64 -7.43 17.04 12.23
N SER A 65 -7.58 15.92 11.50
CA SER A 65 -8.79 15.09 11.55
C SER A 65 -8.79 14.20 12.79
N ALA A 66 -9.93 14.07 13.49
CA ALA A 66 -10.03 13.19 14.65
C ALA A 66 -10.26 11.75 14.23
N PHE A 67 -11.16 11.55 13.27
CA PHE A 67 -11.51 10.25 12.72
C PHE A 67 -11.34 10.27 11.21
N VAL A 68 -10.87 9.14 10.67
CA VAL A 68 -10.80 8.90 9.24
C VAL A 68 -11.36 7.52 8.95
N GLU A 69 -12.23 7.44 7.96
CA GLU A 69 -12.82 6.23 7.43
C GLU A 69 -12.47 6.12 5.94
N VAL A 70 -12.24 4.90 5.46
CA VAL A 70 -11.99 4.64 4.03
C VAL A 70 -12.99 3.63 3.52
N LEU A 71 -13.73 4.03 2.51
CA LEU A 71 -14.67 3.19 1.78
C LEU A 71 -14.18 2.95 0.36
N VAL A 72 -14.60 1.84 -0.22
CA VAL A 72 -14.24 1.41 -1.57
C VAL A 72 -15.49 1.10 -2.38
N GLY A 73 -15.40 1.32 -3.68
CA GLY A 73 -16.49 1.05 -4.60
C GLY A 73 -15.97 0.66 -5.98
N ARG A 74 -16.87 0.17 -6.82
CA ARG A 74 -16.62 -0.07 -8.24
C ARG A 74 -17.33 0.97 -9.09
N SER A 75 -16.70 1.45 -10.15
CA SER A 75 -17.34 2.32 -11.13
C SER A 75 -18.49 1.65 -11.88
N SER A 76 -18.46 0.31 -11.97
CA SER A 76 -19.52 -0.51 -12.56
C SER A 76 -20.74 -0.67 -11.66
N GLN A 77 -20.62 -0.39 -10.35
CA GLN A 77 -21.73 -0.40 -9.40
C GLN A 77 -22.33 1.01 -9.30
N SER A 78 -23.60 1.10 -8.90
CA SER A 78 -24.25 2.40 -8.68
C SER A 78 -23.43 3.23 -7.69
N SER A 79 -23.34 4.55 -7.92
CA SER A 79 -22.44 5.47 -7.21
C SER A 79 -22.63 5.53 -5.68
N ASP A 80 -23.70 4.95 -5.14
CA ASP A 80 -24.00 4.94 -3.70
C ASP A 80 -23.61 3.62 -3.01
N GLU A 81 -23.16 2.60 -3.75
CA GLU A 81 -22.79 1.31 -3.18
C GLU A 81 -21.30 1.27 -2.80
N PHE A 82 -20.96 1.88 -1.66
CA PHE A 82 -19.62 1.82 -1.08
C PHE A 82 -19.54 0.77 0.04
N LYS A 83 -18.46 -0.03 0.04
CA LYS A 83 -18.12 -0.94 1.13
C LYS A 83 -17.05 -0.34 2.03
N VAL A 84 -17.11 -0.59 3.33
CA VAL A 84 -16.12 -0.10 4.29
C VAL A 84 -14.85 -0.95 4.17
N LEU A 85 -13.72 -0.33 3.80
CA LEU A 85 -12.42 -0.99 3.77
C LEU A 85 -11.65 -0.78 5.07
N LEU A 86 -11.63 0.46 5.56
CA LEU A 86 -11.07 0.82 6.87
C LEU A 86 -12.19 1.43 7.71
N MET A 87 -12.57 0.73 8.77
CA MET A 87 -13.52 1.23 9.76
C MET A 87 -13.01 2.52 10.41
N THR A 88 -13.93 3.39 10.84
CA THR A 88 -13.63 4.70 11.45
C THR A 88 -12.49 4.62 12.47
N SER A 89 -11.33 5.14 12.08
CA SER A 89 -10.09 5.04 12.84
C SER A 89 -9.75 6.37 13.48
N SER A 90 -9.46 6.37 14.78
CA SER A 90 -9.08 7.58 15.52
C SER A 90 -7.62 7.99 15.25
N PHE A 91 -7.38 9.21 14.78
CA PHE A 91 -6.05 9.78 14.62
C PHE A 91 -5.71 10.76 15.73
N MET A 92 -6.70 11.35 16.39
CA MET A 92 -6.50 12.25 17.52
C MET A 92 -7.46 11.88 18.66
N SER A 93 -6.96 11.98 19.89
CA SER A 93 -7.83 11.97 21.07
C SER A 93 -8.61 13.29 21.19
N PRO A 94 -9.72 13.33 21.93
CA PRO A 94 -10.47 14.56 22.16
C PRO A 94 -9.64 15.69 22.80
N MET A 95 -8.64 15.35 23.62
CA MET A 95 -7.73 16.34 24.23
C MET A 95 -6.74 16.89 23.19
N GLU A 96 -6.15 16.01 22.38
CA GLU A 96 -5.23 16.41 21.30
C GLU A 96 -5.94 17.28 20.26
N ALA A 97 -7.18 16.96 19.91
CA ALA A 97 -7.96 17.74 18.94
C ALA A 97 -8.28 19.16 19.42
N ARG A 98 -8.61 19.33 20.72
CA ARG A 98 -8.88 20.66 21.30
C ARG A 98 -7.63 21.54 21.36
N ASN A 99 -6.49 20.93 21.68
CA ASN A 99 -5.22 21.64 21.84
C ASN A 99 -4.36 21.66 20.57
N VAL A 100 -4.84 21.05 19.47
CA VAL A 100 -4.11 20.91 18.19
C VAL A 100 -2.71 20.30 18.38
N VAL A 101 -2.63 19.25 19.19
CA VAL A 101 -1.38 18.53 19.47
C VAL A 101 -1.24 17.37 18.48
N ASN A 102 -0.08 17.24 17.84
CA ASN A 102 0.21 16.21 16.82
C ASN A 102 -0.79 16.17 15.64
N PRO A 103 -1.07 17.30 14.97
CA PRO A 103 -2.04 17.35 13.87
C PRO A 103 -1.66 16.48 12.67
N ASN A 104 -0.36 16.16 12.51
CA ASN A 104 0.21 15.43 11.39
C ASN A 104 0.54 13.96 11.68
N ARG A 105 -0.17 13.33 12.62
CA ARG A 105 0.05 11.91 12.92
C ARG A 105 -0.18 11.04 11.67
N VAL A 106 0.81 10.22 11.34
CA VAL A 106 0.70 9.21 10.27
C VAL A 106 0.33 7.87 10.90
N ARG A 107 -0.60 7.15 10.27
CA ARG A 107 -0.92 5.77 10.64
C ARG A 107 -0.87 4.88 9.40
N MET A 108 -0.27 3.71 9.58
CA MET A 108 -0.21 2.65 8.57
C MET A 108 -1.20 1.56 8.98
N PHE A 109 -1.99 1.10 8.02
CA PHE A 109 -2.98 0.04 8.19
C PHE A 109 -2.62 -1.10 7.25
N SER A 110 -2.15 -2.20 7.83
CA SER A 110 -1.95 -3.46 7.11
C SER A 110 -3.27 -4.20 6.93
N SER A 111 -3.25 -5.27 6.12
CA SER A 111 -4.37 -6.17 5.85
C SER A 111 -5.16 -6.59 7.10
N ASP A 112 -4.50 -6.77 8.24
CA ASP A 112 -5.11 -7.24 9.49
C ASP A 112 -6.10 -6.23 10.11
N LYS A 113 -5.96 -4.94 9.76
CA LYS A 113 -6.84 -3.86 10.26
C LYS A 113 -7.89 -3.45 9.23
N LEU A 114 -7.85 -4.03 8.04
CA LEU A 114 -8.79 -3.78 6.97
C LEU A 114 -9.89 -4.84 6.98
N ASP A 115 -11.04 -4.52 6.40
CA ASP A 115 -12.13 -5.48 6.30
C ASP A 115 -11.79 -6.64 5.36
N SER A 116 -11.86 -7.87 5.90
CA SER A 116 -11.44 -9.08 5.18
C SER A 116 -12.26 -9.39 3.93
N SER A 117 -13.50 -8.90 3.85
CA SER A 117 -14.35 -9.07 2.66
C SER A 117 -13.94 -8.10 1.56
N SER A 118 -13.69 -6.84 1.93
CA SER A 118 -13.28 -5.77 1.03
C SER A 118 -11.85 -5.98 0.50
N VAL A 119 -10.93 -6.51 1.32
CA VAL A 119 -9.54 -6.76 0.91
C VAL A 119 -9.41 -7.84 -0.18
N LYS A 120 -10.34 -8.81 -0.28
CA LYS A 120 -10.27 -9.88 -1.30
C LYS A 120 -10.69 -9.41 -2.69
N GLU A 121 -11.42 -8.31 -2.75
CA GLU A 121 -12.00 -7.78 -3.96
C GLU A 121 -11.09 -6.72 -4.61
N LYS A 122 -11.34 -6.45 -5.91
CA LYS A 122 -10.69 -5.35 -6.63
C LYS A 122 -11.60 -4.14 -6.69
N TRP A 123 -11.02 -2.96 -6.50
CA TRP A 123 -11.72 -1.67 -6.43
C TRP A 123 -11.05 -0.66 -7.33
N ASP A 124 -11.83 0.26 -7.88
CA ASP A 124 -11.36 1.37 -8.71
C ASP A 124 -11.73 2.74 -8.14
N ARG A 125 -12.64 2.80 -7.16
CA ARG A 125 -13.01 4.02 -6.45
C ARG A 125 -12.73 3.89 -4.97
N VAL A 126 -12.16 4.95 -4.40
CA VAL A 126 -11.85 5.02 -2.96
C VAL A 126 -12.42 6.32 -2.43
N LYS A 127 -13.33 6.24 -1.46
CA LYS A 127 -13.87 7.38 -0.75
C LYS A 127 -13.22 7.48 0.62
N VAL A 128 -12.65 8.63 0.94
CA VAL A 128 -12.13 8.89 2.29
C VAL A 128 -13.02 9.90 2.96
N VAL A 129 -13.43 9.60 4.19
CA VAL A 129 -14.29 10.45 5.01
C VAL A 129 -13.51 10.85 6.26
N CYS A 130 -13.44 12.14 6.52
CA CYS A 130 -12.74 12.74 7.64
C CYS A 130 -13.74 13.47 8.53
N THR A 131 -13.56 13.36 9.84
CA THR A 131 -14.47 13.95 10.83
C THR A 131 -13.67 14.58 11.95
N GLN A 132 -14.05 15.79 12.37
CA GLN A 132 -13.48 16.48 13.52
C GLN A 132 -14.58 17.08 14.41
N PRO A 133 -15.16 16.29 15.34
CA PRO A 133 -16.25 16.78 16.18
C PRO A 133 -15.77 17.60 17.38
N PHE A 134 -14.49 17.49 17.77
CA PHE A 134 -13.99 18.03 19.04
C PHE A 134 -13.51 19.48 18.95
N ASN A 135 -13.19 19.96 17.76
CA ASN A 135 -12.71 21.31 17.54
C ASN A 135 -13.34 21.92 16.29
N LYS A 136 -14.25 22.89 16.51
CA LYS A 136 -14.97 23.56 15.43
C LYS A 136 -14.28 24.81 14.89
N HIS A 137 -13.14 25.19 15.46
CA HIS A 137 -12.44 26.44 15.11
C HIS A 137 -11.27 26.20 14.16
N ILE A 138 -11.00 24.94 13.81
CA ILE A 138 -9.87 24.56 12.95
C ILE A 138 -10.38 24.01 11.62
N GLN A 139 -9.61 24.27 10.57
CA GLN A 139 -9.69 23.50 9.34
C GLN A 139 -8.96 22.17 9.55
N TYR A 140 -9.53 21.11 9.01
CA TYR A 140 -8.96 19.77 9.04
C TYR A 140 -9.01 19.14 7.65
N GLY A 141 -8.38 17.99 7.50
CA GLY A 141 -8.37 17.22 6.27
C GLY A 141 -7.30 16.14 6.33
N LEU A 142 -6.55 16.00 5.23
CA LEU A 142 -5.51 14.99 5.10
C LEU A 142 -4.25 15.59 4.49
N SER A 143 -3.12 15.05 4.94
CA SER A 143 -1.81 15.35 4.36
C SER A 143 -1.58 14.50 3.11
N PHE A 144 -1.68 13.18 3.24
CA PHE A 144 -1.53 12.26 2.10
C PHE A 144 -2.31 10.95 2.32
N LEU A 145 -2.57 10.26 1.22
CA LEU A 145 -3.12 8.90 1.19
C LEU A 145 -2.25 8.05 0.26
N ASN A 146 -1.59 7.03 0.80
CA ASN A 146 -0.92 6.02 -0.02
C ASN A 146 -1.70 4.71 0.07
N LEU A 147 -1.99 4.15 -1.08
CA LEU A 147 -2.61 2.83 -1.20
C LEU A 147 -1.56 1.89 -1.78
N ASN A 148 -1.40 0.73 -1.17
CA ASN A 148 -0.44 -0.26 -1.61
C ASN A 148 -1.19 -1.52 -2.04
N SER A 149 -0.82 -2.06 -3.21
CA SER A 149 -1.33 -3.35 -3.65
C SER A 149 -0.57 -4.46 -2.92
N PRO A 150 -1.16 -5.67 -2.82
CA PRO A 150 -0.43 -6.81 -2.30
C PRO A 150 0.87 -6.99 -3.09
N PRO A 151 1.96 -7.44 -2.43
CA PRO A 151 3.16 -7.80 -3.15
C PRO A 151 2.75 -8.85 -4.19
N GLU A 152 3.15 -8.65 -5.46
CA GLU A 152 3.04 -9.74 -6.43
C GLU A 152 3.67 -10.96 -5.77
N LYS A 153 2.89 -12.03 -5.65
CA LYS A 153 3.47 -13.34 -5.38
C LYS A 153 4.38 -13.58 -6.56
N VAL A 154 5.66 -13.28 -6.38
CA VAL A 154 6.70 -13.93 -7.13
C VAL A 154 6.53 -15.38 -6.74
N GLU A 155 5.68 -16.11 -7.48
CA GLU A 155 5.87 -17.54 -7.59
C GLU A 155 7.36 -17.71 -7.84
N PRO A 156 8.08 -18.53 -7.04
CA PRO A 156 9.49 -18.73 -7.28
C PRO A 156 9.59 -19.13 -8.74
N LYS A 157 10.16 -18.23 -9.57
CA LYS A 157 10.33 -18.49 -10.99
C LYS A 157 11.00 -19.85 -11.03
N ALA A 158 10.33 -20.83 -11.63
CA ALA A 158 10.94 -22.12 -11.88
C ALA A 158 12.35 -21.85 -12.41
N PRO A 159 13.39 -22.54 -11.88
CA PRO A 159 14.77 -22.22 -12.19
C PRO A 159 14.91 -22.10 -13.71
N ILE A 160 15.42 -20.95 -14.15
CA ILE A 160 15.59 -20.65 -15.56
C ILE A 160 16.64 -21.65 -16.08
N MET A 161 16.19 -22.76 -16.68
CA MET A 161 17.07 -23.71 -17.34
C MET A 161 17.69 -23.05 -18.57
N PHE A 162 18.93 -22.59 -18.45
CA PHE A 162 19.82 -22.36 -19.58
C PHE A 162 20.59 -23.66 -19.87
N GLY A 163 19.95 -24.56 -20.64
CA GLY A 163 20.57 -25.83 -21.04
C GLY A 163 20.91 -26.76 -19.87
N LYS A 164 21.88 -27.66 -20.06
CA LYS A 164 22.28 -28.73 -19.14
C LYS A 164 23.01 -28.28 -17.86
N PHE A 165 23.03 -26.98 -17.55
CA PHE A 165 23.67 -26.48 -16.34
C PHE A 165 22.64 -26.03 -15.31
N SER A 166 22.51 -26.79 -14.23
CA SER A 166 21.79 -26.38 -13.02
C SER A 166 22.76 -25.64 -12.09
N LEU A 167 22.48 -24.36 -11.82
CA LEU A 167 23.02 -23.69 -10.64
C LEU A 167 22.30 -24.28 -9.42
N ARG A 168 22.99 -25.16 -8.69
CA ARG A 168 22.59 -25.57 -7.34
C ARG A 168 22.95 -24.43 -6.39
N ASP A 169 22.00 -24.04 -5.56
CA ASP A 169 22.25 -23.16 -4.43
C ASP A 169 23.35 -23.75 -3.54
N GLU A 170 24.29 -22.90 -3.12
CA GLU A 170 25.44 -23.24 -2.29
C GLU A 170 24.98 -23.75 -0.91
N GLU A 171 24.73 -25.04 -0.80
CA GLU A 171 25.05 -25.73 0.45
C GLU A 171 26.57 -25.86 0.54
N LYS A 172 27.12 -25.58 1.72
CA LYS A 172 28.54 -25.58 2.03
C LYS A 172 29.20 -26.91 1.66
N ASP A 173 29.68 -27.02 0.44
CA ASP A 173 30.60 -28.07 0.05
C ASP A 173 32.00 -27.64 0.47
N ASP A 174 32.50 -28.24 1.56
CA ASP A 174 33.92 -28.19 1.93
C ASP A 174 34.73 -28.92 0.85
N ILE A 175 35.01 -28.23 -0.25
CA ILE A 175 35.92 -28.70 -1.30
C ILE A 175 37.33 -28.70 -0.71
N LYS A 176 37.77 -29.85 -0.18
CA LYS A 176 39.19 -30.05 0.17
C LYS A 176 40.05 -30.01 -1.10
N ALA A 177 41.03 -29.12 -1.10
CA ALA A 177 42.02 -29.01 -2.15
C ALA A 177 42.75 -30.36 -2.34
N GLY A 178 42.70 -30.91 -3.56
CA GLY A 178 43.43 -32.13 -3.95
C GLY A 178 42.57 -33.30 -4.46
N SER A 179 41.25 -33.29 -4.22
CA SER A 179 40.39 -34.45 -4.56
C SER A 179 40.04 -34.59 -6.06
N LEU A 180 40.43 -33.63 -6.90
CA LEU A 180 40.05 -33.58 -8.32
C LEU A 180 40.93 -34.43 -9.26
N PHE A 181 41.99 -35.06 -8.77
CA PHE A 181 42.96 -35.79 -9.62
C PHE A 181 43.16 -37.28 -9.28
N ASP A 182 42.47 -37.83 -8.28
CA ASP A 182 42.66 -39.24 -7.86
C ASP A 182 42.02 -40.28 -8.82
N GLY A 183 41.28 -39.83 -9.83
CA GLY A 183 40.53 -40.71 -10.75
C GLY A 183 41.31 -41.26 -11.95
N TYR A 184 42.58 -40.88 -12.16
CA TYR A 184 43.37 -41.31 -13.32
C TYR A 184 44.58 -42.16 -12.92
N LYS A 185 44.34 -43.35 -12.35
CA LYS A 185 45.28 -44.47 -12.53
C LYS A 185 44.74 -45.38 -13.61
N GLY A 186 45.37 -45.27 -14.78
CA GLY A 186 45.00 -45.97 -16.00
C GLY A 186 45.00 -47.49 -15.85
N LYS A 187 43.95 -48.10 -16.39
CA LYS A 187 43.98 -49.48 -16.87
C LYS A 187 44.97 -49.54 -18.04
N GLN A 188 46.10 -50.21 -17.87
CA GLN A 188 46.81 -50.85 -18.98
C GLN A 188 46.32 -52.30 -19.06
N GLU A 189 45.39 -52.54 -19.98
CA GLU A 189 45.23 -53.85 -20.60
C GLU A 189 46.23 -53.92 -21.76
N VAL A 190 47.11 -54.93 -21.76
CA VAL A 190 47.79 -55.38 -22.97
C VAL A 190 47.56 -56.88 -23.08
N GLY A 191 46.75 -57.25 -24.06
CA GLY A 191 46.49 -58.63 -24.44
C GLY A 191 47.64 -59.25 -25.23
N ILE A 192 48.01 -60.46 -24.81
CA ILE A 192 48.41 -61.70 -25.52
C ILE A 192 48.80 -61.60 -27.02
N LEU A 193 49.93 -62.23 -27.36
CA LEU A 193 50.24 -63.14 -28.51
C LEU A 193 51.76 -63.45 -28.38
N LYS A 194 52.33 -64.66 -28.41
CA LYS A 194 52.01 -66.01 -28.91
C LYS A 194 52.77 -67.02 -28.05
#